data_AF-A0A8I2CXJ0-F1
#
_entry.id   AF-A0A8I2CXJ0-F1
#
_cell.length_a   1.000
_cell.length_b   1.000
_cell.length_c   1.000
_cell.angle_alpha   90.00
_cell.angle_beta   90.00
_cell.angle_gamma   90.00
#
_symmetry.space_group_name_H-M   'P 1'
#
loop_
_entity.id
_entity.type
_entity.pdbx_description
1 polymer ?
#
loop_
_entity_poly.entity_id
_entity_poly.type
_entity_poly.pdbx_seq_one_letter_code
_entity_poly.pdbx_strand_id
1 'polypeptide(L)'
;MRERTGKDIEAFFTDLGKRPGTGDWQVKQAEHALKILYEVFLPEYAPVNSYEDIQKAQVRKKVVPRTREDVFRDQAIPGEVERLFAPLISAMKTEIRSRHYSIRTESSYVDWVRRFTAFHDYTDLKKLDATKAVKEYLEYLAVERAVAASTQNQALNSLVFLYTNVLNKPFGDLETFVRAKRPQRLPEVMTREEVQVLFDHMEGVTLLMAGLMYGVGCALWNA
;
A
#
# COMPACT_ATOMS: atom_id res chain seq x y z
N MET A 1 18.40 -7.40 -34.90
CA MET A 1 18.29 -6.64 -33.64
C MET A 1 19.68 -6.56 -33.03
N ARG A 2 20.15 -5.37 -32.64
CA ARG A 2 21.53 -5.15 -32.17
C ARG A 2 21.83 -6.00 -30.93
N GLU A 3 23.00 -6.64 -30.93
CA GLU A 3 23.62 -7.30 -29.77
C GLU A 3 23.75 -6.28 -28.62
N ARG A 4 22.80 -6.27 -27.69
CA ARG A 4 22.91 -5.46 -26.47
C ARG A 4 23.74 -6.23 -25.47
N THR A 5 24.88 -5.67 -25.07
CA THR A 5 25.82 -6.31 -24.13
C THR A 5 25.51 -5.86 -22.69
N GLY A 6 26.00 -6.59 -21.68
CA GLY A 6 25.79 -6.24 -20.26
C GLY A 6 26.19 -4.80 -19.90
N LYS A 7 27.13 -4.21 -20.66
CA LYS A 7 27.54 -2.81 -20.55
C LYS A 7 26.42 -1.81 -20.84
N ASP A 8 25.47 -2.14 -21.72
CA ASP A 8 24.33 -1.28 -22.03
C ASP A 8 23.33 -1.22 -20.87
N ILE A 9 23.22 -2.34 -20.13
CA ILE A 9 22.37 -2.44 -18.93
C ILE A 9 22.96 -1.61 -17.79
N GLU A 10 24.28 -1.68 -17.59
CA GLU A 10 24.99 -0.86 -16.59
C GLU A 10 24.92 0.64 -16.92
N ALA A 11 25.07 1.00 -18.20
CA ALA A 11 24.92 2.38 -18.66
C ALA A 11 23.49 2.90 -18.40
N PHE A 12 22.47 2.05 -18.63
CA PHE A 12 21.08 2.40 -18.34
C PHE A 12 20.84 2.65 -16.85
N PHE A 13 21.32 1.79 -15.95
CA PHE A 13 21.15 2.02 -14.50
C PHE A 13 21.93 3.23 -14.00
N THR A 14 23.10 3.49 -14.58
CA THR A 14 23.91 4.67 -14.26
C THR A 14 23.23 5.97 -14.70
N ASP A 15 22.55 5.97 -15.85
CA ASP A 15 21.73 7.10 -16.32
C ASP A 15 20.48 7.27 -15.44
N LEU A 16 19.79 6.16 -15.13
CA LEU A 16 18.57 6.16 -14.32
C LEU A 16 18.81 6.72 -12.92
N GLY A 17 19.95 6.40 -12.30
CA GLY A 17 20.33 6.92 -10.98
C GLY A 17 20.74 8.40 -10.96
N LYS A 18 21.09 8.99 -12.11
CA LYS A 18 21.48 10.41 -12.22
C LYS A 18 20.30 11.35 -12.46
N ARG A 19 19.11 10.83 -12.78
CA ARG A 19 17.93 11.63 -13.08
C ARG A 19 17.35 12.23 -11.79
N PRO A 20 17.19 13.57 -11.70
CA PRO A 20 16.63 14.22 -10.51
C PRO A 20 15.19 13.75 -10.28
N GLY A 21 14.90 13.31 -9.05
CA GLY A 21 13.58 12.78 -8.66
C GLY A 21 13.43 11.25 -8.75
N THR A 22 14.47 10.51 -9.13
CA THR A 22 14.42 9.04 -9.17
C THR A 22 14.69 8.46 -7.78
N GLY A 23 13.68 7.87 -7.14
CA GLY A 23 13.84 7.19 -5.86
C GLY A 23 14.54 5.83 -6.02
N ASP A 24 15.32 5.42 -5.02
CA ASP A 24 16.05 4.13 -5.02
C ASP A 24 15.17 2.91 -5.34
N TRP A 25 13.88 2.98 -5.04
CA TRP A 25 12.91 1.93 -5.33
C TRP A 25 12.59 1.82 -6.83
N GLN A 26 12.65 2.91 -7.60
CA GLN A 26 12.41 2.91 -9.06
C GLN A 26 13.56 2.24 -9.79
N VAL A 27 14.80 2.42 -9.30
CA VAL A 27 15.98 1.73 -9.82
C VAL A 27 15.87 0.23 -9.57
N LYS A 28 15.47 -0.17 -8.35
CA LYS A 28 15.22 -1.59 -8.01
C LYS A 28 14.07 -2.21 -8.80
N GLN A 29 13.01 -1.45 -9.07
CA GLN A 29 11.89 -1.91 -9.89
C GLN A 29 12.34 -2.16 -11.33
N ALA A 30 13.15 -1.27 -11.90
CA ALA A 30 13.71 -1.44 -13.23
C ALA A 30 14.65 -2.66 -13.30
N GLU A 31 15.46 -2.90 -12.26
CA GLU A 31 16.29 -4.10 -12.10
C GLU A 31 15.45 -5.39 -12.14
N HIS A 32 14.40 -5.43 -11.33
CA HIS A 32 13.51 -6.59 -11.25
C HIS A 32 12.74 -6.83 -12.55
N ALA A 33 12.30 -5.77 -13.23
CA ALA A 33 11.61 -5.88 -14.52
C ALA A 33 12.52 -6.42 -15.63
N LEU A 34 13.78 -5.97 -15.68
CA LEU A 34 14.78 -6.47 -16.63
C LEU A 34 15.12 -7.94 -16.37
N LYS A 35 15.19 -8.35 -15.10
CA LYS A 35 15.38 -9.76 -14.72
C LYS A 35 14.23 -10.63 -15.25
N ILE A 36 12.98 -10.24 -15.01
CA ILE A 36 11.81 -10.98 -15.52
C ILE A 36 11.83 -11.04 -17.05
N LEU A 37 12.15 -9.92 -17.72
CA LEU A 37 12.19 -9.86 -19.18
C LEU A 37 13.18 -10.88 -19.76
N TYR A 38 14.40 -10.96 -19.23
CA TYR A 38 15.43 -11.86 -19.73
C TYR A 38 15.26 -13.31 -19.26
N GLU A 39 14.74 -13.57 -18.05
CA GLU A 39 14.51 -14.93 -17.56
C GLU A 39 13.26 -15.58 -18.18
N VAL A 40 12.18 -14.82 -18.37
CA VAL A 40 10.87 -15.38 -18.75
C VAL A 40 10.59 -15.22 -20.23
N PHE A 41 10.96 -14.08 -20.83
CA PHE A 41 10.50 -13.71 -22.17
C PHE A 41 11.59 -13.76 -23.24
N LEU A 42 12.87 -13.58 -22.88
CA LEU A 42 13.98 -13.48 -23.84
C LEU A 42 15.26 -14.21 -23.36
N PRO A 43 15.21 -15.53 -23.07
CA PRO A 43 16.35 -16.27 -22.52
C PRO A 43 17.56 -16.35 -23.45
N GLU A 44 17.34 -16.37 -24.78
CA GLU A 44 18.40 -16.42 -25.80
C GLU A 44 19.19 -15.10 -25.94
N TYR A 45 18.68 -14.01 -25.34
CA TYR A 45 19.26 -12.66 -25.43
C TYR A 45 19.86 -12.19 -24.11
N ALA A 46 19.98 -13.09 -23.11
CA ALA A 46 20.61 -12.79 -21.84
C ALA A 46 22.13 -12.60 -22.03
N PRO A 47 22.71 -11.44 -21.66
CA PRO A 47 24.14 -11.23 -21.80
C PRO A 47 24.94 -12.20 -20.91
N VAL A 48 25.88 -12.92 -21.52
CA VAL A 48 26.78 -13.88 -20.86
C VAL A 48 27.51 -13.18 -19.71
N ASN A 49 27.46 -13.80 -18.52
CA ASN A 49 28.07 -13.36 -17.25
C ASN A 49 27.47 -12.13 -16.54
N SER A 50 26.34 -11.58 -16.99
CA SER A 50 25.65 -10.46 -16.31
C SER A 50 25.26 -10.78 -14.86
N TYR A 51 24.81 -12.01 -14.58
CA TYR A 51 24.23 -12.37 -13.28
C TYR A 51 25.26 -12.51 -12.14
N GLU A 52 26.48 -12.99 -12.41
CA GLU A 52 27.53 -13.11 -11.39
C GLU A 52 28.12 -11.75 -11.00
N ASP A 53 28.21 -10.82 -11.94
CA ASP A 53 28.73 -9.48 -11.70
C ASP A 53 27.70 -8.59 -10.95
N ILE A 54 26.40 -8.79 -11.22
CA ILE A 54 25.31 -8.17 -10.44
C ILE A 54 25.33 -8.67 -8.98
N GLN A 55 25.54 -9.97 -8.73
CA GLN A 55 25.68 -10.50 -7.37
C GLN A 55 26.91 -9.93 -6.65
N LYS A 56 28.06 -9.81 -7.33
CA LYS A 56 29.27 -9.20 -6.76
C LYS A 56 29.10 -7.71 -6.46
N ALA A 57 28.30 -6.99 -7.24
CA ALA A 57 27.93 -5.60 -6.97
C ALA A 57 26.97 -5.46 -5.77
N GLN A 58 26.02 -6.40 -5.60
CA GLN A 58 25.14 -6.46 -4.43
C GLN A 58 25.90 -6.69 -3.11
N VAL A 59 26.98 -7.49 -3.13
CA VAL A 59 27.81 -7.77 -1.95
C VAL A 59 28.69 -6.56 -1.55
N ARG A 60 28.98 -5.63 -2.47
CA ARG A 60 29.91 -4.50 -2.22
C ARG A 60 29.25 -3.21 -1.73
N LYS A 61 27.94 -3.02 -1.91
CA LYS A 61 27.25 -1.97 -1.16
C LYS A 61 27.07 -2.49 0.27
N LYS A 62 27.97 -2.08 1.17
CA LYS A 62 27.69 -2.05 2.61
C LYS A 62 26.29 -1.46 2.75
N VAL A 63 25.32 -2.32 3.09
CA VAL A 63 24.07 -1.90 3.69
C VAL A 63 24.53 -1.07 4.87
N VAL A 64 24.36 0.25 4.79
CA VAL A 64 24.46 1.11 5.97
C VAL A 64 23.52 0.43 6.96
N PRO A 65 24.02 -0.05 8.12
CA PRO A 65 23.14 -0.68 9.07
C PRO A 65 22.08 0.36 9.40
N ARG A 66 20.83 0.09 9.00
CA ARG A 66 19.70 0.90 9.47
C ARG A 66 19.84 0.92 10.97
N THR A 67 20.00 2.13 11.51
CA THR A 67 19.99 2.37 12.94
C THR A 67 18.77 1.65 13.49
N ARG A 68 18.92 1.00 14.64
CA ARG A 68 17.88 0.20 15.32
C ARG A 68 16.57 0.99 15.59
N GLU A 69 16.60 2.30 15.30
CA GLU A 69 15.59 3.33 15.49
C GLU A 69 14.60 3.46 14.31
N ASP A 70 14.89 2.88 13.13
CA ASP A 70 14.07 3.10 11.90
C ASP A 70 13.01 2.02 11.62
N VAL A 71 12.77 1.08 12.53
CA VAL A 71 11.81 -0.02 12.34
C VAL A 71 10.56 0.25 13.17
N PHE A 72 9.47 0.62 12.49
CA PHE A 72 8.14 0.73 13.11
C PHE A 72 7.72 -0.60 13.73
N ARG A 73 7.21 -0.57 14.97
CA ARG A 73 6.86 -1.77 15.75
C ARG A 73 5.80 -2.65 15.10
N ASP A 74 4.94 -2.07 14.27
CA ASP A 74 3.86 -2.76 13.57
C ASP A 74 4.25 -3.28 12.18
N GLN A 75 5.55 -3.31 11.87
CA GLN A 75 6.03 -3.89 10.62
C GLN A 75 5.91 -5.41 10.64
N ALA A 76 4.79 -5.91 10.12
CA ALA A 76 4.52 -7.33 10.02
C ALA A 76 5.52 -8.03 9.07
N ILE A 77 6.13 -9.11 9.56
CA ILE A 77 6.88 -10.06 8.74
C ILE A 77 5.90 -10.68 7.72
N PRO A 78 6.17 -10.59 6.41
CA PRO A 78 5.29 -11.16 5.39
C PRO A 78 5.05 -12.66 5.62
N GLY A 79 3.79 -13.09 5.65
CA GLY A 79 3.40 -14.50 5.80
C GLY A 79 3.42 -15.04 7.23
N GLU A 80 4.00 -14.32 8.19
CA GLU A 80 4.14 -14.80 9.57
C GLU A 80 2.77 -14.88 10.28
N VAL A 81 1.90 -13.91 10.01
CA VAL A 81 0.54 -13.86 10.58
C VAL A 81 -0.31 -14.97 9.98
N GLU A 82 -0.18 -15.24 8.68
CA GLU A 82 -0.84 -16.37 8.02
C GLU A 82 -0.38 -17.71 8.61
N ARG A 83 0.89 -17.83 8.97
CA ARG A 83 1.45 -19.04 9.59
C ARG A 83 0.92 -19.26 11.01
N LEU A 84 0.99 -18.23 11.86
CA LEU A 84 0.64 -18.32 13.28
C LEU A 84 -0.87 -18.25 13.54
N PHE A 85 -1.60 -17.50 12.71
CA PHE A 85 -3.01 -17.17 12.90
C PHE A 85 -3.87 -17.56 11.69
N ALA A 86 -3.49 -18.58 10.92
CA ALA A 86 -4.27 -19.15 9.82
C ALA A 86 -5.79 -19.26 10.10
N PRO A 87 -6.24 -19.87 11.22
CA PRO A 87 -7.67 -20.01 11.49
C PRO A 87 -8.38 -18.66 11.69
N LEU A 88 -7.69 -17.69 12.30
CA LEU A 88 -8.23 -16.35 12.53
C LEU A 88 -8.42 -15.60 11.21
N ILE A 89 -7.41 -15.61 10.34
CA ILE A 89 -7.47 -14.94 9.04
C ILE A 89 -8.53 -15.59 8.15
N SER A 90 -8.65 -16.92 8.18
CA SER A 90 -9.69 -17.63 7.43
C SER A 90 -11.10 -17.27 7.94
N ALA A 91 -11.31 -17.26 9.26
CA ALA A 91 -12.57 -16.85 9.88
C ALA A 91 -12.93 -15.40 9.53
N MET A 92 -11.95 -14.50 9.57
CA MET A 92 -12.13 -13.10 9.21
C MET A 92 -12.55 -12.92 7.74
N LYS A 93 -11.87 -13.58 6.80
CA LYS A 93 -12.26 -13.55 5.38
C LYS A 93 -13.65 -14.11 5.17
N THR A 94 -14.01 -15.18 5.88
CA THR A 94 -15.33 -15.80 5.82
C THR A 94 -16.42 -14.84 6.28
N GLU A 95 -16.22 -14.18 7.42
CA GLU A 95 -17.15 -13.17 7.95
C GLU A 95 -17.29 -11.93 7.04
N ILE A 96 -16.19 -11.50 6.42
CA ILE A 96 -16.23 -10.35 5.50
C ILE A 96 -17.03 -10.71 4.24
N ARG A 97 -16.80 -11.91 3.69
CA ARG A 97 -17.48 -12.38 2.47
C ARG A 97 -18.94 -12.73 2.71
N SER A 98 -19.28 -13.33 3.86
CA SER A 98 -20.67 -13.63 4.22
C SER A 98 -21.52 -12.37 4.34
N ARG A 99 -20.90 -11.23 4.69
CA ARG A 99 -21.53 -9.90 4.75
C ARG A 99 -21.48 -9.14 3.43
N HIS A 100 -21.02 -9.77 2.36
CA HIS A 100 -20.91 -9.19 1.02
C HIS A 100 -20.08 -7.90 0.96
N TYR A 101 -19.08 -7.76 1.82
CA TYR A 101 -18.13 -6.66 1.68
C TYR A 101 -17.24 -6.83 0.44
N SER A 102 -16.74 -5.71 -0.08
CA SER A 102 -15.84 -5.72 -1.22
C SER A 102 -14.51 -6.45 -0.91
N ILE A 103 -13.89 -7.02 -1.93
CA ILE A 103 -12.56 -7.63 -1.82
C ILE A 103 -11.50 -6.61 -1.37
N ARG A 104 -11.70 -5.32 -1.68
CA ARG A 104 -10.83 -4.24 -1.24
C ARG A 104 -10.93 -4.02 0.28
N THR A 105 -12.13 -4.14 0.82
CA THR A 105 -12.38 -4.11 2.27
C THR A 105 -11.72 -5.30 2.96
N GLU A 106 -11.83 -6.51 2.37
CA GLU A 106 -11.14 -7.71 2.86
C GLU A 106 -9.63 -7.47 2.99
N SER A 107 -8.98 -7.08 1.89
CA SER A 107 -7.52 -6.82 1.90
C SER A 107 -7.13 -5.75 2.92
N SER A 108 -7.88 -4.64 2.97
CA SER A 108 -7.59 -3.54 3.89
C SER A 108 -7.70 -3.99 5.34
N TYR A 109 -8.75 -4.74 5.69
CA TYR A 109 -8.97 -5.16 7.06
C TYR A 109 -7.94 -6.21 7.48
N VAL A 110 -7.64 -7.18 6.61
CA VAL A 110 -6.62 -8.21 6.88
C VAL A 110 -5.24 -7.54 7.05
N ASP A 111 -4.89 -6.55 6.24
CA ASP A 111 -3.64 -5.79 6.39
C ASP A 111 -3.56 -5.07 7.74
N TRP A 112 -4.64 -4.44 8.19
CA TRP A 112 -4.66 -3.80 9.51
C TRP A 112 -4.50 -4.80 10.64
N VAL A 113 -5.11 -5.98 10.53
CA VAL A 113 -4.94 -7.06 11.51
C VAL A 113 -3.50 -7.57 11.53
N ARG A 114 -2.85 -7.72 10.37
CA ARG A 114 -1.43 -8.11 10.31
C ARG A 114 -0.50 -7.12 11.03
N ARG A 115 -0.73 -5.82 10.84
CA ARG A 115 0.05 -4.77 11.51
C ARG A 115 -0.20 -4.77 13.01
N PHE A 116 -1.47 -4.94 13.41
CA PHE A 116 -1.86 -4.98 14.80
C PHE A 116 -1.29 -6.20 15.55
N THR A 117 -1.24 -7.37 14.92
CA THR A 117 -0.60 -8.55 15.51
C THR A 117 0.91 -8.36 15.65
N ALA A 118 1.56 -7.76 14.65
CA ALA A 118 2.98 -7.45 14.72
C ALA A 118 3.32 -6.46 15.85
N PHE A 119 2.48 -5.43 16.04
CA PHE A 119 2.64 -4.47 17.14
C PHE A 119 2.56 -5.11 18.53
N HIS A 120 1.77 -6.19 18.68
CA HIS A 120 1.64 -6.95 19.93
C HIS A 120 2.55 -8.19 19.96
N ASP A 121 3.68 -8.17 19.24
CA ASP A 121 4.67 -9.25 19.20
C ASP A 121 4.07 -10.63 18.89
N TYR A 122 3.08 -10.68 18.00
CA TYR A 122 2.37 -11.91 17.63
C TYR A 122 1.71 -12.62 18.82
N THR A 123 1.28 -11.86 19.82
CA THR A 123 0.50 -12.38 20.96
C THR A 123 -0.87 -12.85 20.48
N ASP A 124 -1.41 -13.89 21.14
CA ASP A 124 -2.77 -14.35 20.90
C ASP A 124 -3.80 -13.24 21.21
N LEU A 125 -4.42 -12.72 20.15
CA LEU A 125 -5.40 -11.64 20.21
C LEU A 125 -6.63 -11.98 21.07
N LYS A 126 -6.92 -13.27 21.29
CA LYS A 126 -7.97 -13.74 22.19
C LYS A 126 -7.61 -13.58 23.66
N LYS A 127 -6.34 -13.42 24.02
CA LYS A 127 -5.91 -13.22 25.42
C LYS A 127 -5.81 -11.75 25.79
N LEU A 128 -5.68 -10.88 24.79
CA LEU A 128 -5.63 -9.43 25.00
C LEU A 128 -6.99 -8.88 25.43
N ASP A 129 -6.92 -7.84 26.26
CA ASP A 129 -8.02 -6.92 26.49
C ASP A 129 -8.21 -6.06 25.23
N ALA A 130 -9.35 -6.27 24.56
CA ALA A 130 -9.65 -5.67 23.27
C ALA A 130 -9.63 -4.14 23.33
N THR A 131 -10.22 -3.55 24.38
CA THR A 131 -10.35 -2.09 24.48
C THR A 131 -9.00 -1.45 24.72
N LYS A 132 -8.19 -2.03 25.63
CA LYS A 132 -6.85 -1.53 25.95
C LYS A 132 -5.89 -1.68 24.76
N ALA A 133 -5.82 -2.87 24.16
CA ALA A 133 -4.91 -3.16 23.05
C ALA A 133 -5.21 -2.29 21.82
N VAL A 134 -6.49 -2.10 21.49
CA VAL A 134 -6.87 -1.21 20.38
C VAL A 134 -6.54 0.24 20.68
N LYS A 135 -6.74 0.72 21.92
CA LYS A 135 -6.42 2.10 22.30
C LYS A 135 -4.92 2.37 22.18
N GLU A 136 -4.09 1.48 22.73
CA GLU A 136 -2.63 1.58 22.66
C GLU A 136 -2.14 1.62 21.22
N TYR A 137 -2.70 0.77 20.34
CA TYR A 137 -2.33 0.77 18.93
C TYR A 137 -2.78 2.03 18.18
N LEU A 138 -3.97 2.56 18.46
CA LEU A 138 -4.45 3.78 17.81
C LEU A 138 -3.67 5.01 18.26
N GLU A 139 -3.21 5.04 19.51
CA GLU A 139 -2.32 6.06 20.03
C GLU A 139 -0.94 5.99 19.37
N TYR A 140 -0.36 4.78 19.26
CA TYR A 140 0.86 4.54 18.48
C TYR A 140 0.72 5.03 17.03
N LEU A 141 -0.42 4.74 16.38
CA LEU A 141 -0.66 5.19 15.01
C LEU A 141 -0.69 6.73 14.89
N ALA A 142 -1.23 7.41 15.90
CA ALA A 142 -1.33 8.87 15.91
C ALA A 142 0.00 9.56 16.26
N VAL A 143 0.72 9.03 17.25
CA VAL A 143 1.91 9.68 17.83
C VAL A 143 3.19 9.25 17.11
N GLU A 144 3.43 7.94 16.99
CA GLU A 144 4.69 7.42 16.42
C GLU A 144 4.63 7.32 14.90
N ARG A 145 3.49 6.90 14.35
CA ARG A 145 3.33 6.75 12.88
C ARG A 145 2.79 7.99 12.20
N ALA A 146 2.34 8.99 12.96
CA ALA A 146 1.78 10.25 12.45
C ALA A 146 0.76 10.07 11.32
N VAL A 147 -0.11 9.05 11.40
CA VAL A 147 -1.04 8.74 10.30
C VAL A 147 -2.20 9.72 10.25
N ALA A 148 -2.72 9.96 9.04
CA ALA A 148 -3.93 10.76 8.86
C ALA A 148 -5.15 10.17 9.60
N ALA A 149 -6.07 11.04 10.01
CA ALA A 149 -7.33 10.68 10.67
C ALA A 149 -8.13 9.59 9.92
N SER A 150 -8.18 9.66 8.58
CA SER A 150 -8.86 8.66 7.75
C SER A 150 -8.22 7.28 7.85
N THR A 151 -6.89 7.22 7.96
CA THR A 151 -6.12 5.98 8.08
C THR A 151 -6.32 5.36 9.46
N GLN A 152 -6.31 6.17 10.52
CA GLN A 152 -6.63 5.72 11.86
C GLN A 152 -8.07 5.17 11.96
N ASN A 153 -9.03 5.84 11.31
CA ASN A 153 -10.42 5.35 11.25
C ASN A 153 -10.53 3.99 10.52
N GLN A 154 -9.75 3.76 9.46
CA GLN A 154 -9.73 2.46 8.78
C GLN A 154 -9.16 1.36 9.69
N ALA A 155 -8.08 1.66 10.43
CA ALA A 155 -7.52 0.75 11.41
C ALA A 155 -8.54 0.43 12.51
N LEU A 156 -9.17 1.44 13.12
CA LEU A 156 -10.20 1.26 14.15
C LEU A 156 -11.34 0.36 13.64
N ASN A 157 -11.92 0.66 12.47
CA ASN A 157 -13.01 -0.13 11.91
C ASN A 157 -12.62 -1.60 11.70
N SER A 158 -11.39 -1.84 11.23
CA SER A 158 -10.87 -3.20 11.00
C SER A 158 -10.73 -3.98 12.32
N LEU A 159 -10.26 -3.32 13.38
CA LEU A 159 -10.05 -3.95 14.69
C LEU A 159 -11.35 -4.17 15.46
N VAL A 160 -12.29 -3.21 15.39
CA VAL A 160 -13.64 -3.38 15.95
C VAL A 160 -14.35 -4.56 15.28
N PHE A 161 -14.22 -4.68 13.96
CA PHE A 161 -14.77 -5.81 13.21
C PHE A 161 -14.14 -7.14 13.65
N LEU A 162 -12.82 -7.19 13.82
CA LEU A 162 -12.12 -8.38 14.29
C LEU A 162 -12.65 -8.85 15.65
N TYR A 163 -12.71 -7.95 16.64
CA TYR A 163 -13.11 -8.32 17.99
C TYR A 163 -14.59 -8.64 18.13
N THR A 164 -15.45 -7.86 17.47
CA THR A 164 -16.91 -8.03 17.55
C THR A 164 -17.39 -9.21 16.72
N ASN A 165 -16.95 -9.34 15.47
CA ASN A 165 -17.53 -10.29 14.52
C ASN A 165 -16.75 -11.60 14.41
N VAL A 166 -15.43 -11.58 14.57
CA VAL A 166 -14.59 -12.79 14.40
C VAL A 166 -14.31 -13.45 15.75
N LEU A 167 -13.97 -12.65 16.76
CA LEU A 167 -13.64 -13.15 18.09
C LEU A 167 -14.84 -13.20 19.05
N ASN A 168 -15.99 -12.65 18.66
CA ASN A 168 -17.23 -12.57 19.46
C ASN A 168 -16.97 -12.08 20.90
N LYS A 169 -16.04 -11.14 21.05
CA LYS A 169 -15.76 -10.51 22.34
C LYS A 169 -16.55 -9.23 22.45
N PRO A 170 -17.15 -8.94 23.63
CA PRO A 170 -17.76 -7.65 23.87
C PRO A 170 -16.67 -6.58 23.77
N PHE A 171 -16.77 -5.74 22.75
CA PHE A 171 -15.96 -4.54 22.62
C PHE A 171 -16.64 -3.47 23.48
N GLY A 172 -15.92 -2.87 24.44
CA GLY A 172 -16.47 -1.81 25.28
C GLY A 172 -16.91 -0.58 24.47
N ASP A 173 -17.55 0.40 25.12
CA ASP A 173 -18.15 1.55 24.45
C ASP A 173 -17.16 2.24 23.47
N LEU A 174 -17.57 2.26 22.20
CA LEU A 174 -16.83 2.86 21.08
C LEU A 174 -16.60 4.37 21.27
N GLU A 175 -17.36 5.00 22.17
CA GLU A 175 -17.22 6.42 22.53
C GLU A 175 -15.90 6.74 23.23
N THR A 176 -15.20 5.73 23.77
CA THR A 176 -13.88 5.90 24.41
C THR A 176 -12.78 6.24 23.40
N PHE A 177 -13.00 5.94 22.11
CA PHE A 177 -12.04 6.18 21.06
C PHE A 177 -12.38 7.52 20.40
N VAL A 178 -11.64 8.56 20.76
CA VAL A 178 -11.75 9.90 20.16
C VAL A 178 -11.62 9.75 18.64
N ARG A 179 -12.75 9.78 17.95
CA ARG A 179 -12.79 9.63 16.50
C ARG A 179 -12.04 10.80 15.88
N ALA A 180 -10.94 10.52 15.19
CA ALA A 180 -10.18 11.58 14.55
C ALA A 180 -11.07 12.35 13.58
N LYS A 181 -11.16 13.67 13.81
CA LYS A 181 -12.04 14.58 13.09
C LYS A 181 -11.67 14.51 11.60
N ARG A 182 -12.61 14.04 10.76
CA ARG A 182 -12.39 14.03 9.31
C ARG A 182 -12.29 15.48 8.83
N PRO A 183 -11.21 15.89 8.17
CA PRO A 183 -11.24 17.16 7.44
C PRO A 183 -12.31 17.04 6.35
N GLN A 184 -13.31 17.93 6.37
CA GLN A 184 -14.23 18.06 5.24
C GLN A 184 -13.40 18.55 4.04
N ARG A 185 -13.17 17.66 3.07
CA ARG A 185 -12.71 18.11 1.76
C ARG A 185 -13.91 18.74 1.08
N LEU A 186 -13.93 20.07 1.04
CA LEU A 186 -14.81 20.78 0.13
C LEU A 186 -14.46 20.28 -1.29
N PRO A 187 -15.44 19.85 -2.10
CA PRO A 187 -15.18 19.56 -3.49
C PRO A 187 -14.61 20.84 -4.12
N GLU A 188 -13.34 20.80 -4.51
CA GLU A 188 -12.73 21.88 -5.28
C GLU A 188 -13.30 21.75 -6.69
N VAL A 189 -14.41 22.44 -6.91
CA VAL A 189 -15.05 22.53 -8.23
C VAL A 189 -14.34 23.61 -9.02
N MET A 190 -13.96 23.28 -10.25
CA MET A 190 -13.46 24.29 -11.18
C MET A 190 -14.54 25.36 -11.39
N THR A 191 -14.12 26.62 -11.47
CA THR A 191 -15.04 27.71 -11.82
C THR A 191 -15.46 27.60 -13.29
N ARG A 192 -16.53 28.30 -13.70
CA ARG A 192 -16.99 28.27 -15.09
C ARG A 192 -15.91 28.75 -16.06
N GLU A 193 -15.11 29.72 -15.62
CA GLU A 193 -14.00 30.29 -16.38
C GLU A 193 -12.88 29.26 -16.58
N GLU A 194 -12.52 28.51 -15.54
CA GLU A 194 -11.51 27.45 -15.62
C GLU A 194 -11.95 26.28 -16.52
N VAL A 195 -13.24 25.91 -16.46
CA VAL A 195 -13.82 24.90 -17.37
C VAL A 195 -13.77 25.37 -18.82
N GLN A 196 -14.02 26.66 -19.06
CA GLN A 196 -13.97 27.23 -20.39
C GLN A 196 -12.54 27.24 -20.95
N VAL A 197 -11.55 27.62 -20.14
CA VAL A 197 -10.13 27.52 -20.50
C VAL A 197 -9.74 26.07 -20.77
N LEU A 198 -10.22 25.11 -19.99
CA LEU A 198 -9.96 23.68 -20.22
C LEU A 198 -10.55 23.22 -21.57
N PHE A 199 -11.76 23.65 -21.91
CA PHE A 199 -12.41 23.32 -23.18
C PHE A 199 -11.70 23.93 -24.38
N ASP A 200 -11.15 25.14 -24.24
CA ASP A 200 -10.39 25.82 -25.29
C ASP A 200 -9.07 25.10 -25.63
N HIS A 201 -8.53 24.28 -24.72
CA HIS A 201 -7.31 23.48 -24.93
C HIS A 201 -7.58 22.03 -25.35
N MET A 202 -8.84 21.64 -25.55
CA MET A 202 -9.23 20.28 -25.96
C MET A 202 -9.83 20.28 -27.36
N GLU A 203 -9.43 19.33 -28.18
CA GLU A 203 -9.92 19.18 -29.55
C GLU A 203 -10.52 17.78 -29.81
N GLY A 204 -11.51 17.74 -30.72
CA GLY A 204 -12.09 16.50 -31.22
C GLY A 204 -12.92 15.72 -30.20
N VAL A 205 -12.70 14.41 -30.10
CA VAL A 205 -13.51 13.48 -29.29
C VAL A 205 -13.40 13.78 -27.79
N THR A 206 -12.26 14.30 -27.33
CA THR A 206 -12.03 14.63 -25.91
C THR A 206 -12.91 15.80 -25.45
N LEU A 207 -13.10 16.81 -26.30
CA LEU A 207 -14.01 17.93 -26.05
C LEU A 207 -15.47 17.46 -25.95
N LEU A 208 -15.89 16.57 -26.86
CA LEU A 208 -17.24 16.01 -26.84
C LEU A 208 -17.50 15.21 -25.56
N MET A 209 -16.56 14.35 -25.16
CA MET A 209 -16.66 13.59 -23.91
C MET A 209 -16.68 14.51 -22.70
N ALA A 210 -15.79 15.50 -22.64
CA ALA A 210 -15.72 16.45 -21.53
C ALA A 210 -16.99 17.32 -21.41
N GLY A 211 -17.52 17.80 -22.53
CA GLY A 211 -18.79 18.54 -22.58
C GLY A 211 -19.98 17.69 -22.14
N LEU A 212 -20.03 16.42 -22.53
CA LEU A 212 -21.08 15.48 -22.10
C LEU A 212 -21.00 15.20 -20.59
N MET A 213 -19.79 14.96 -20.06
CA MET A 213 -19.57 14.74 -18.63
C MET A 213 -19.95 15.97 -17.79
N TYR A 214 -19.57 17.16 -18.25
CA TYR A 214 -19.91 18.43 -17.60
C TYR A 214 -21.42 18.74 -17.65
N GLY A 215 -22.07 18.50 -18.79
CA GLY A 215 -23.49 18.80 -18.99
C GLY A 215 -24.45 17.83 -18.29
N VAL A 216 -24.07 16.55 -18.16
CA VAL A 216 -24.92 15.50 -17.55
C VAL A 216 -24.59 15.30 -16.06
N GLY A 217 -23.52 15.91 -15.55
CA GLY A 217 -23.07 15.71 -14.17
C GLY A 217 -22.60 14.28 -13.89
N CYS A 218 -22.21 13.54 -14.93
CA CYS A 218 -21.71 12.18 -14.80
C CYS A 218 -20.32 12.19 -14.17
N ALA A 219 -20.26 11.90 -12.86
CA ALA A 219 -19.01 11.60 -12.19
C ALA A 219 -18.42 10.30 -12.78
N LEU A 220 -17.12 10.30 -13.08
CA LEU A 220 -16.32 9.14 -13.52
C LEU A 220 -16.21 8.01 -12.48
N TRP A 221 -17.12 7.94 -11.49
CA TRP A 221 -17.07 7.01 -10.37
C TRP A 221 -18.08 5.86 -10.47
N ASN A 222 -19.00 5.85 -11.43
CA ASN A 222 -19.93 4.74 -11.62
C ASN A 222 -19.46 3.80 -12.73
N ALA A 223 -18.42 3.00 -12.43
CA ALA A 223 -18.09 1.76 -13.13
C ALA A 223 -17.47 0.76 -12.14
#